data_AF-A0A7S2VQR6-F1
#
_entry.id   AF-A0A7S2VQR6-F1
#
_cell.length_a   1.000
_cell.length_b   1.000
_cell.length_c   1.000
_cell.angle_alpha   90.00
_cell.angle_beta   90.00
_cell.angle_gamma   90.00
#
_symmetry.space_group_name_H-M   'P 1'
#
loop_
_entity.id
_entity.type
_entity.pdbx_description
1 polymer ?
#
loop_
_entity_poly.entity_id
_entity_poly.type
_entity_poly.pdbx_seq_one_letter_code
_entity_poly.pdbx_strand_id
1 'polypeptide(L)'
;LAGRGFPQAVDLSLSRRPAPSPDLSDSLLGASLVTLCAFVEERFGGARAAFERMDFHRDGRVSCLEFQEVVSGQERFCGMPEARDLFLYLVRGTDGWLTWEVFERHVARGARGGDG
;
A
#
# COMPACT_ATOMS: atom_id res chain seq x y z
N LEU A 1 56.26 -23.06 25.88
CA LEU A 1 55.08 -22.64 26.66
C LEU A 1 54.95 -21.12 26.48
N ALA A 2 54.35 -20.63 25.41
CA ALA A 2 52.89 -20.38 25.24
C ALA A 2 52.36 -19.45 26.36
N GLY A 3 51.75 -18.29 26.12
CA GLY A 3 51.40 -17.56 24.91
C GLY A 3 50.88 -16.17 25.31
N ARG A 4 51.07 -15.17 24.45
CA ARG A 4 50.50 -13.81 24.58
C ARG A 4 49.02 -13.83 24.19
N GLY A 5 48.19 -13.02 24.86
CA GLY A 5 46.80 -12.79 24.44
C GLY A 5 46.19 -11.55 25.10
N PHE A 6 46.22 -10.43 24.38
CA PHE A 6 45.41 -9.22 24.61
C PHE A 6 44.01 -9.39 23.94
N PRO A 7 43.02 -8.54 24.27
CA PRO A 7 41.60 -8.88 24.25
C PRO A 7 40.94 -8.82 22.86
N GLN A 8 40.02 -9.74 22.60
CA GLN A 8 39.16 -9.71 21.40
C GLN A 8 37.95 -8.81 21.66
N ALA A 9 37.86 -7.77 20.85
CA ALA A 9 36.69 -6.91 20.73
C ALA A 9 35.46 -7.74 20.37
N VAL A 10 34.36 -7.50 21.07
CA VAL A 10 33.05 -8.00 20.65
C VAL A 10 32.60 -7.19 19.44
N ASP A 11 32.67 -7.81 18.29
CA ASP A 11 32.13 -7.30 17.03
C ASP A 11 30.60 -7.20 17.15
N LEU A 12 30.10 -5.99 17.38
CA LEU A 12 28.69 -5.64 17.19
C LEU A 12 28.40 -5.60 15.69
N SER A 13 28.43 -6.77 15.05
CA SER A 13 27.78 -6.98 13.76
C SER A 13 26.29 -6.73 13.96
N LEU A 14 25.90 -5.46 13.77
CA LEU A 14 24.56 -5.04 13.40
C LEU A 14 24.10 -5.97 12.29
N SER A 15 23.36 -7.01 12.68
CA SER A 15 22.56 -7.81 11.79
C SER A 15 21.55 -6.84 11.18
N ARG A 16 21.96 -6.15 10.12
CA ARG A 16 21.05 -5.51 9.18
C ARG A 16 20.14 -6.62 8.72
N ARG A 17 18.97 -6.71 9.36
CA ARG A 17 17.90 -7.58 8.92
C ARG A 17 17.72 -7.31 7.44
N PRO A 18 17.84 -8.33 6.55
CA PRO A 18 17.46 -8.13 5.17
C PRO A 18 16.04 -7.56 5.18
N ALA A 19 15.80 -6.52 4.38
CA ALA A 19 14.44 -6.04 4.14
C ALA A 19 13.58 -7.28 3.82
N PRO A 20 12.37 -7.39 4.38
CA PRO A 20 11.52 -8.54 4.10
C PRO A 20 11.40 -8.63 2.58
N SER A 21 11.80 -9.77 2.01
CA SER A 21 11.50 -10.08 0.62
C SER A 21 10.03 -9.76 0.38
N PRO A 22 9.65 -9.08 -0.71
CA PRO A 22 8.23 -8.85 -0.99
C PRO A 22 7.56 -10.22 -1.01
N ASP A 23 6.79 -10.50 0.03
CA ASP A 23 6.03 -11.73 0.15
C ASP A 23 5.14 -11.82 -1.10
N LEU A 24 4.93 -13.00 -1.67
CA LEU A 24 4.08 -13.15 -2.87
C LEU A 24 2.71 -12.46 -2.68
N SER A 25 2.25 -12.35 -1.43
CA SER A 25 1.07 -11.60 -1.03
C SER A 25 1.14 -10.09 -1.33
N ASP A 26 2.30 -9.45 -1.15
CA ASP A 26 2.53 -8.02 -1.45
C ASP A 26 2.48 -7.76 -2.96
N SER A 27 3.03 -8.69 -3.74
CA SER A 27 2.99 -8.64 -5.20
C SER A 27 1.56 -8.82 -5.76
N LEU A 28 0.77 -9.70 -5.15
CA LEU A 28 -0.64 -9.89 -5.50
C LEU A 28 -1.50 -8.68 -5.09
N LEU A 29 -1.28 -8.12 -3.90
CA LEU A 29 -1.91 -6.89 -3.47
C LEU A 29 -1.56 -5.72 -4.40
N GLY A 30 -0.30 -5.63 -4.84
CA GLY A 30 0.14 -4.66 -5.83
C GLY A 30 -0.60 -4.81 -7.17
N ALA A 31 -0.81 -6.03 -7.67
CA ALA A 31 -1.58 -6.27 -8.89
C ALA A 31 -3.06 -5.91 -8.71
N SER A 32 -3.69 -6.39 -7.63
CA SER A 32 -5.08 -6.07 -7.28
C SER A 32 -5.30 -4.58 -7.09
N LEU A 33 -4.30 -3.87 -6.56
CA LEU A 33 -4.32 -2.42 -6.45
C LEU A 33 -4.32 -1.74 -7.82
N VAL A 34 -3.48 -2.18 -8.76
CA VAL A 34 -3.46 -1.63 -10.12
C VAL A 34 -4.83 -1.83 -10.78
N THR A 35 -5.42 -3.02 -10.64
CA THR A 35 -6.76 -3.30 -11.14
C THR A 35 -7.83 -2.43 -10.46
N LEU A 36 -7.74 -2.24 -9.14
CA LEU A 36 -8.64 -1.36 -8.40
C LEU A 36 -8.52 0.08 -8.88
N CYS A 37 -7.31 0.61 -9.04
CA CYS A 37 -7.07 1.97 -9.52
C CYS A 37 -7.70 2.20 -10.90
N ALA A 38 -7.45 1.29 -11.85
CA ALA A 38 -8.05 1.36 -13.18
C ALA A 38 -9.59 1.27 -13.12
N PHE A 39 -10.11 0.36 -12.30
CA PHE A 39 -11.55 0.20 -12.10
C PHE A 39 -12.19 1.48 -11.58
N VAL A 40 -11.66 2.08 -10.50
CA VAL A 40 -12.27 3.27 -9.91
C VAL A 40 -12.13 4.51 -10.81
N GLU A 41 -11.04 4.62 -11.58
CA GLU A 41 -10.92 5.67 -12.60
C GLU A 41 -11.98 5.55 -13.69
N GLU A 42 -12.16 4.34 -14.26
CA GLU A 42 -13.16 4.11 -15.30
C GLU A 42 -14.59 4.32 -14.79
N ARG A 43 -14.86 3.88 -13.56
CA ARG A 43 -16.18 3.93 -12.93
C ARG A 43 -16.59 5.34 -12.51
N PHE A 44 -15.66 6.12 -11.98
CA PHE A 44 -15.94 7.45 -11.44
C PHE A 44 -15.53 8.60 -12.37
N GLY A 45 -14.94 8.31 -13.53
CA GLY A 45 -14.53 9.33 -14.50
C GLY A 45 -13.20 10.01 -14.15
N GLY A 46 -12.32 9.30 -13.46
CA GLY A 46 -10.94 9.71 -13.14
C GLY A 46 -10.57 9.61 -11.67
N ALA A 47 -9.27 9.64 -11.38
CA ALA A 47 -8.73 9.46 -10.03
C ALA A 47 -9.32 10.43 -8.99
N ARG A 48 -9.44 11.71 -9.35
CA ARG A 48 -9.96 12.76 -8.44
C ARG A 48 -11.40 12.48 -8.02
N ALA A 49 -12.25 12.18 -8.99
CA ALA A 49 -13.64 11.86 -8.74
C ALA A 49 -13.80 10.55 -7.95
N ALA A 50 -12.95 9.55 -8.20
CA ALA A 50 -12.90 8.31 -7.41
C ALA A 50 -12.56 8.59 -5.94
N PHE A 51 -11.53 9.41 -5.69
CA PHE A 51 -11.15 9.79 -4.33
C PHE A 51 -12.26 10.56 -3.62
N GLU A 52 -12.89 11.54 -4.27
CA GLU A 52 -14.01 12.30 -3.71
C GLU A 52 -15.26 11.44 -3.44
N ARG A 53 -15.41 10.31 -4.15
CA ARG A 53 -16.46 9.32 -3.88
C ARG A 53 -16.15 8.42 -2.69
N MET A 54 -14.87 8.17 -2.44
CA MET A 54 -14.42 7.40 -1.26
C MET A 54 -14.35 8.25 0.00
N ASP A 55 -14.02 9.54 -0.12
CA ASP A 55 -13.96 10.51 0.98
C ASP A 55 -15.38 10.98 1.35
N PHE A 56 -16.11 10.12 2.06
CA PHE A 56 -17.50 10.37 2.45
C PHE A 56 -17.59 11.53 3.46
N HIS A 57 -16.64 11.57 4.39
CA HIS A 57 -16.57 12.63 5.41
C HIS A 57 -16.03 13.96 4.88
N ARG A 58 -15.41 13.98 3.69
CA ARG A 58 -14.84 15.17 3.04
C ARG A 58 -13.80 15.89 3.90
N ASP A 59 -13.05 15.13 4.69
CA ASP A 59 -11.95 15.64 5.50
C ASP A 59 -10.60 15.56 4.75
N GLY A 60 -10.63 15.16 3.48
CA GLY A 60 -9.46 15.06 2.60
C GLY A 60 -8.65 13.79 2.83
N ARG A 61 -9.19 12.82 3.56
CA ARG A 61 -8.55 11.57 3.95
C ARG A 61 -9.58 10.46 3.90
N VAL A 62 -9.23 9.35 3.27
CA VAL A 62 -10.09 8.16 3.29
C VAL A 62 -9.63 7.26 4.42
N SER A 63 -10.55 6.95 5.34
CA SER A 63 -10.34 5.95 6.39
C SER A 63 -10.49 4.53 5.85
N CYS A 64 -9.97 3.55 6.59
CA CYS A 64 -10.08 2.15 6.20
C CYS A 64 -11.54 1.67 6.08
N LEU A 65 -12.44 2.22 6.90
CA LEU A 65 -13.86 1.90 6.83
C LEU A 65 -14.50 2.50 5.58
N GLU A 66 -14.26 3.77 5.28
CA GLU A 66 -14.78 4.42 4.06
C GLU A 66 -14.32 3.70 2.80
N PHE A 67 -13.04 3.31 2.76
CA PHE A 67 -12.52 2.52 1.66
C PHE A 67 -13.23 1.17 1.51
N GLN A 68 -13.42 0.43 2.61
CA GLN A 68 -14.12 -0.86 2.59
C GLN A 68 -15.59 -0.72 2.15
N GLU A 69 -16.30 0.30 2.64
CA GLU A 69 -17.70 0.55 2.29
C GLU A 69 -17.86 0.84 0.79
N VAL A 70 -16.96 1.62 0.19
CA VAL A 70 -17.01 1.89 -1.26
C VAL A 70 -16.55 0.70 -2.08
N VAL A 71 -15.36 0.16 -1.80
CA VAL A 71 -14.73 -0.87 -2.63
C VAL A 71 -15.44 -2.22 -2.51
N SER A 72 -15.81 -2.62 -1.28
CA SER A 72 -16.49 -3.89 -1.03
C SER A 72 -18.01 -3.76 -1.02
N GLY A 73 -18.54 -2.74 -0.35
CA GLY A 73 -19.99 -2.57 -0.17
C GLY A 73 -20.70 -2.08 -1.44
N GLN A 74 -20.25 -0.95 -1.99
CA GLN A 74 -20.91 -0.30 -3.12
C GLN A 74 -20.50 -0.93 -4.45
N GLU A 75 -19.20 -1.01 -4.71
CA GLU A 75 -18.69 -1.46 -6.02
C GLU A 75 -18.50 -2.98 -6.09
N ARG A 76 -18.52 -3.69 -4.96
CA ARG A 76 -18.41 -5.15 -4.87
C ARG A 76 -17.17 -5.70 -5.60
N PHE A 77 -16.09 -4.92 -5.61
CA PHE A 77 -14.84 -5.26 -6.28
C PHE A 77 -14.14 -6.46 -5.61
N CYS A 78 -14.07 -6.45 -4.27
CA CYS A 78 -13.51 -7.53 -3.47
C CYS A 78 -14.23 -7.63 -2.11
N GLY A 79 -13.86 -8.62 -1.29
CA GLY A 79 -14.40 -8.77 0.07
C GLY A 79 -13.79 -7.78 1.06
N MET A 80 -14.47 -7.52 2.19
CA MET A 80 -13.95 -6.67 3.28
C MET A 80 -12.50 -6.96 3.73
N PRO A 81 -12.08 -8.23 3.98
CA PRO A 81 -10.71 -8.49 4.42
C PRO A 81 -9.67 -8.09 3.35
N GLU A 82 -9.98 -8.33 2.09
CA GLU A 82 -9.11 -8.03 0.97
C GLU A 82 -9.04 -6.51 0.70
N ALA A 83 -10.17 -5.81 0.83
CA ALA A 83 -10.21 -4.34 0.81
C ALA A 83 -9.38 -3.74 1.96
N ARG A 84 -9.41 -4.34 3.16
CA ARG A 84 -8.55 -3.92 4.26
C ARG A 84 -7.08 -4.11 3.94
N ASP A 85 -6.69 -5.25 3.39
CA ASP A 85 -5.29 -5.51 3.05
C ASP A 85 -4.79 -4.56 1.95
N LEU A 86 -5.62 -4.28 0.94
CA LEU A 86 -5.34 -3.26 -0.08
C LEU A 86 -5.17 -1.86 0.52
N PHE A 87 -6.04 -1.48 1.47
CA PHE A 87 -5.92 -0.20 2.17
C PHE A 87 -4.62 -0.11 2.97
N LEU A 88 -4.28 -1.15 3.74
CA LEU A 88 -3.04 -1.19 4.53
C LEU A 88 -1.80 -1.15 3.64
N TYR A 89 -1.88 -1.76 2.46
CA TYR A 89 -0.84 -1.68 1.45
C TYR A 89 -0.69 -0.26 0.88
N LEU A 90 -1.79 0.43 0.57
CA LEU A 90 -1.83 1.83 0.10
C LEU A 90 -1.21 2.81 1.09
N VAL A 91 -1.57 2.69 2.37
CA VAL A 91 -1.12 3.62 3.43
C VAL A 91 0.20 3.17 4.06
N ARG A 92 0.86 2.16 3.50
CA ARG A 92 2.12 1.66 4.03
C ARG A 92 3.20 2.75 3.94
N GLY A 93 3.78 3.10 5.09
CA GLY A 93 4.77 4.17 5.18
C GLY A 93 4.17 5.58 5.20
N THR A 94 2.86 5.71 5.42
CA THR A 94 2.16 6.98 5.68
C THR A 94 1.64 7.00 7.12
N ASP A 95 0.96 8.07 7.52
CA ASP A 95 0.34 8.22 8.84
C ASP A 95 -0.91 7.35 9.07
N GLY A 96 -1.15 6.32 8.23
CA GLY A 96 -2.30 5.41 8.33
C GLY A 96 -3.57 5.93 7.66
N TRP A 97 -3.47 7.01 6.90
CA TRP A 97 -4.57 7.63 6.15
C TRP A 97 -4.29 7.58 4.66
N LEU A 98 -5.34 7.35 3.86
CA LEU A 98 -5.28 7.44 2.41
C LEU A 98 -5.63 8.87 1.99
N THR A 99 -4.60 9.70 1.84
CA THR A 99 -4.76 11.08 1.33
C THR A 99 -4.76 11.09 -0.19
N TRP A 100 -5.22 12.21 -0.78
CA TRP A 100 -5.17 12.40 -2.23
C TRP A 100 -3.78 12.14 -2.82
N GLU A 101 -2.72 12.63 -2.18
CA GLU A 101 -1.34 12.47 -2.66
C GLU A 101 -0.90 10.99 -2.70
N VAL A 102 -1.34 10.19 -1.72
CA VAL A 102 -1.02 8.77 -1.65
C VAL A 102 -1.80 8.02 -2.72
N PHE A 103 -3.09 8.33 -2.86
CA PHE A 103 -3.97 7.74 -3.86
C PHE A 103 -3.49 8.04 -5.29
N GLU A 104 -3.27 9.32 -5.62
CA GLU A 104 -2.76 9.76 -6.92
C GLU A 104 -1.42 9.11 -7.25
N ARG A 105 -0.50 9.01 -6.28
CA ARG A 105 0.79 8.34 -6.48
C ARG A 105 0.62 6.90 -6.94
N HIS A 106 -0.38 6.18 -6.45
CA HIS A 106 -0.61 4.79 -6.81
C HIS A 106 -1.37 4.67 -8.13
N VAL A 107 -2.39 5.50 -8.34
CA VAL A 107 -3.16 5.54 -9.58
C VAL A 107 -2.28 5.98 -10.77
N ALA A 108 -1.49 7.05 -10.61
CA ALA A 108 -0.56 7.52 -11.65
C ALA A 108 0.55 6.50 -11.97
N ARG A 109 0.90 5.61 -11.03
CA ARG A 109 1.84 4.51 -11.27
C ARG A 109 1.16 3.33 -11.98
N GLY A 110 -0.11 3.04 -11.67
CA GLY A 110 -0.92 2.05 -12.39
C GLY A 110 -1.14 2.42 -13.86
N ALA A 111 -1.38 3.70 -14.15
CA ALA A 111 -1.61 4.20 -15.51
C ALA A 111 -0.37 4.15 -16.44
N ARG A 112 0.85 4.05 -15.89
CA ARG A 112 2.11 3.98 -16.66
C ARG A 112 2.60 2.56 -16.97
N GLY A 113 1.86 1.53 -16.59
CA GLY A 113 2.25 0.12 -16.77
C GLY A 113 1.80 -0.54 -18.08
N GLY A 114 1.18 0.19 -19.00
CA GLY A 114 0.66 -0.33 -20.28
C GLY A 114 1.47 0.12 -21.49
N ASP A 115 2.76 -0.18 -21.55
CA ASP A 115 3.53 -0.21 -22.80
C ASP A 115 4.74 -1.16 -22.60
N GLY A 116 4.69 -2.32 -23.25
CA GLY A 116 5.69 -3.40 -23.14
C GLY A 116 5.21 -4.71 -23.75
#